data_AF-B4WU00-F1
#
_entry.id   AF-B4WU00-F1
#
_cell.length_a   1.000
_cell.length_b   1.000
_cell.length_c   1.000
_cell.angle_alpha   90.00
_cell.angle_beta   90.00
_cell.angle_gamma   90.00
#
_symmetry.space_group_name_H-M   'P 1'
#
loop_
_entity.id
_entity.type
_entity.pdbx_description
1 polymer ?
#
loop_
_entity_poly.entity_id
_entity_poly.type
_entity_poly.pdbx_seq_one_letter_code
_entity_poly.pdbx_strand_id
1 'polypeptide(L)' 'MIPIPSGTEDFLWTLKTGIWSIGTASWVFGISDRTLAALMDGYLSAIDIVQLCTAAFFFTSWLFLRPMRLKRSDSKAS' A
#
# COMPACT_ATOMS: atom_id res chain seq x y z
N MET A 1 29.94 13.11 -4.40
CA MET A 1 29.04 12.29 -3.57
C MET A 1 28.57 13.18 -2.43
N ILE A 2 27.31 13.62 -2.46
CA ILE A 2 26.77 14.51 -1.42
C ILE A 2 26.41 13.62 -0.22
N PRO A 3 26.96 13.86 0.99
CA PRO A 3 26.59 13.08 2.16
C PRO A 3 25.19 13.52 2.59
N ILE A 4 24.21 12.65 2.36
CA ILE A 4 22.87 12.83 2.92
C ILE A 4 22.98 12.58 4.43
N PRO A 5 22.47 13.46 5.30
CA PRO A 5 22.46 13.21 6.73
C PRO A 5 21.63 11.95 7.03
N SER A 6 22.21 11.01 7.80
CA SER A 6 21.62 9.70 8.12
C SER A 6 20.18 9.79 8.65
N GLY A 7 19.83 10.87 9.35
CA GLY A 7 18.46 11.11 9.83
C GLY A 7 17.40 11.27 8.73
N THR A 8 17.78 11.72 7.53
CA THR A 8 16.83 11.88 6.41
C THR A 8 16.42 10.52 5.83
N GLU A 9 17.33 9.55 5.77
CA GLU A 9 17.02 8.21 5.25
C GLU A 9 16.03 7.46 6.17
N ASP A 10 16.20 7.58 7.49
CA ASP A 10 15.28 7.01 8.47
C ASP A 10 13.92 7.73 8.52
N PHE A 11 13.91 9.06 8.32
CA PHE A 11 12.68 9.82 8.19
C PHE A 11 11.90 9.41 6.94
N LEU A 12 12.56 9.34 5.78
CA LEU A 12 11.96 8.89 4.52
C LEU A 12 11.45 7.46 4.64
N TRP A 13 12.17 6.59 5.35
CA TRP A 13 11.74 5.22 5.61
C TRP A 13 10.45 5.17 6.45
N THR A 14 10.41 5.93 7.54
CA THR A 14 9.23 6.02 8.42
C THR A 14 8.03 6.60 7.68
N LEU A 15 8.24 7.67 6.91
CA LEU A 15 7.20 8.34 6.14
C LEU A 15 6.65 7.43 5.03
N LYS A 16 7.52 6.70 4.32
CA LYS A 16 7.13 5.72 3.30
C LYS A 16 6.35 4.55 3.90
N THR A 17 6.74 4.09 5.09
CA THR A 17 6.02 3.04 5.85
C THR A 17 4.65 3.53 6.32
N GLY A 18 4.57 4.78 6.80
CA GLY A 18 3.31 5.42 7.21
C GLY A 18 2.34 5.65 6.05
N ILE A 19 2.82 6.15 4.91
CA ILE A 19 2.00 6.29 3.69
C ILE A 19 1.51 4.92 3.23
N TRP A 20 2.36 3.89 3.30
CA TRP A 20 1.98 2.55 2.92
C TRP A 20 0.89 1.97 3.83
N SER A 21 1.00 2.16 5.15
CA SER A 21 0.00 1.68 6.12
C SER A 21 -1.34 2.44 6.03
N ILE A 22 -1.29 3.77 5.89
CA ILE A 22 -2.49 4.60 5.71
C ILE A 22 -3.17 4.27 4.38
N GLY A 23 -2.39 4.09 3.31
CA GLY A 23 -2.92 3.66 2.01
C GLY A 23 -3.61 2.30 2.13
N THR A 24 -2.99 1.33 2.80
CA THR A 24 -3.57 -0.01 3.04
C THR A 24 -4.90 0.09 3.79
N ALA A 25 -4.97 0.89 4.85
CA ALA A 25 -6.20 1.10 5.61
C ALA A 25 -7.28 1.82 4.77
N SER A 26 -6.90 2.83 3.98
CA SER A 26 -7.80 3.56 3.08
C SER A 26 -8.39 2.66 2.00
N TRP A 27 -7.60 1.75 1.43
CA TRP A 27 -8.09 0.76 0.47
C TRP A 27 -9.11 -0.19 1.10
N VAL A 28 -8.80 -0.77 2.28
CA VAL A 28 -9.71 -1.67 3.00
C VAL A 28 -11.01 -0.94 3.37
N PHE A 29 -10.89 0.29 3.87
CA PHE A 29 -12.04 1.11 4.22
C PHE A 29 -12.90 1.46 3.00
N GLY A 30 -12.30 1.89 1.88
CA GLY A 30 -13.02 2.24 0.66
C GLY A 30 -13.72 1.05 0.00
N ILE A 31 -13.08 -0.13 0.00
CA ILE A 31 -13.70 -1.38 -0.46
C ILE A 31 -14.88 -1.73 0.45
N SER A 32 -14.70 -1.63 1.77
CA SER A 32 -15.75 -1.94 2.74
C SER A 32 -16.94 -0.99 2.65
N ASP A 33 -16.70 0.32 2.50
CA ASP A 33 -17.74 1.35 2.33
C ASP A 33 -18.61 1.07 1.09
N ARG A 34 -17.96 0.85 -0.06
CA ARG A 34 -18.65 0.48 -1.31
C ARG A 34 -19.44 -0.82 -1.18
N THR A 35 -18.84 -1.82 -0.53
CA THR A 35 -19.50 -3.12 -0.30
C THR A 35 -20.69 -2.98 0.63
N LEU A 36 -20.58 -2.18 1.70
CA LEU A 36 -21.65 -1.92 2.66
C LEU A 36 -22.78 -1.12 2.03
N ALA A 37 -22.48 -0.10 1.23
CA ALA A 37 -23.47 0.65 0.46
C ALA A 37 -24.26 -0.29 -0.48
N ALA A 38 -23.57 -1.13 -1.24
CA ALA A 38 -24.20 -2.11 -2.13
C ALA A 38 -25.01 -3.19 -1.38
N LEU A 39 -24.55 -3.60 -0.19
CA LEU A 39 -25.30 -4.49 0.71
C LEU A 39 -26.58 -3.83 1.25
N MET A 40 -26.51 -2.54 1.61
CA MET A 40 -27.67 -1.79 2.09
C MET A 40 -28.69 -1.51 1.00
N ASP A 41 -28.24 -1.29 -0.25
CA ASP A 41 -29.11 -1.19 -1.42
C ASP A 41 -29.74 -2.54 -1.81
N GLY A 42 -29.29 -3.66 -1.21
CA GLY A 42 -29.87 -4.99 -1.41
C GLY A 42 -29.57 -5.62 -2.77
N TYR A 43 -28.75 -4.97 -3.60
CA TYR A 43 -28.32 -5.46 -4.91
C TYR A 43 -26.83 -5.18 -5.11
N LEU A 44 -26.03 -6.24 -5.05
CA LEU A 44 -24.66 -6.22 -5.57
C LEU A 44 -24.74 -6.33 -7.10
N SER A 45 -24.63 -5.19 -7.77
CA SER A 45 -24.61 -5.19 -9.24
C SER A 45 -23.29 -5.80 -9.73
N ALA A 46 -23.31 -6.42 -10.92
CA ALA A 46 -22.12 -7.02 -11.53
C ALA A 46 -20.97 -6.00 -11.68
N ILE A 47 -21.32 -4.72 -11.84
CA ILE A 47 -20.35 -3.62 -11.92
C ILE A 47 -19.63 -3.38 -10.59
N ASP A 48 -20.33 -3.46 -9.46
CA ASP A 48 -19.73 -3.31 -8.13
C ASP A 48 -18.73 -4.44 -7.87
N ILE A 49 -19.05 -5.66 -8.31
CA ILE A 49 -18.13 -6.82 -8.21
C ILE A 49 -16.86 -6.58 -9.02
N VAL A 50 -16.98 -6.16 -10.29
CA VAL A 50 -15.81 -5.87 -11.15
C VAL A 50 -14.98 -4.72 -10.55
N GLN A 51 -15.63 -3.73 -9.97
CA GLN A 51 -14.99 -2.58 -9.36
C GLN A 51 -14.29 -2.94 -8.05
N LEU A 52 -14.90 -3.79 -7.22
CA LEU A 52 -14.30 -4.38 -6.03
C LEU A 52 -13.10 -5.25 -6.38
N CYS A 53 -13.20 -6.09 -7.42
CA CYS A 53 -12.08 -6.86 -7.92
C CYS A 53 -10.94 -5.96 -8.41
N THR A 54 -11.24 -4.91 -9.17
CA THR A 54 -10.24 -3.96 -9.66
C THR A 54 -9.57 -3.21 -8.49
N ALA A 55 -10.36 -2.77 -7.50
CA ALA A 55 -9.85 -2.17 -6.28
C ALA A 55 -8.95 -3.14 -5.49
N ALA A 56 -9.33 -4.43 -5.43
CA ALA A 56 -8.51 -5.47 -4.82
C ALA A 56 -7.22 -5.78 -5.60
N PHE A 57 -7.23 -5.71 -6.93
CA PHE A 57 -6.02 -5.82 -7.77
C PHE A 57 -5.08 -4.64 -7.55
N PHE A 58 -5.62 -3.43 -7.44
CA PHE A 58 -4.82 -2.26 -7.09
C PHE A 58 -4.29 -2.34 -5.66
N PHE A 59 -5.09 -2.83 -4.72
CA PHE A 59 -4.68 -3.07 -3.34
C PHE A 59 -3.54 -4.10 -3.25
N THR A 60 -3.64 -5.21 -3.96
CA THR A 60 -2.56 -6.23 -4.01
C THR A 60 -1.30 -5.66 -4.66
N SER A 61 -1.43 -4.86 -5.72
CA SER A 61 -0.31 -4.11 -6.30
C SER A 61 0.31 -3.12 -5.30
N TRP A 62 -0.52 -2.44 -4.50
CA TRP A 62 -0.09 -1.54 -3.42
C TRP A 62 0.65 -2.27 -2.30
N LEU A 63 0.21 -3.47 -1.93
CA LEU A 63 0.91 -4.35 -1.00
C LEU A 63 2.26 -4.80 -1.56
N PHE A 64 2.36 -5.07 -2.87
CA PHE A 64 3.61 -5.43 -3.53
C PHE A 64 4.63 -4.29 -3.59
N LEU A 65 4.16 -3.05 -3.66
CA LEU A 65 5.02 -1.85 -3.57
C LEU A 65 5.63 -1.63 -2.18
N ARG A 66 5.44 -2.58 -1.23
CA ARG A 66 6.03 -2.56 0.10
C ARG A 66 7.47 -2.07 0.02
N PRO A 67 7.82 -1.02 0.80
CA PRO A 67 9.18 -0.54 0.80
C PRO A 67 10.05 -1.70 1.28
N MET A 68 10.86 -2.27 0.40
CA MET A 68 11.91 -3.22 0.78
C MET A 68 13.13 -2.40 1.16
N ARG A 69 13.63 -2.58 2.39
CA ARG A 69 14.99 -2.14 2.71
C ARG A 69 15.91 -3.03 1.90
N LEU A 70 16.43 -2.49 0.81
CA LEU A 70 17.55 -3.09 0.13
C LEU A 70 18.72 -3.05 1.13
N LYS A 71 18.85 -4.08 1.95
CA LYS A 71 20.01 -4.23 2.82
C LYS A 71 21.16 -4.56 1.87
N ARG A 72 21.95 -3.55 1.54
CA ARG A 72 23.19 -3.74 0.79
C ARG A 72 24.05 -4.68 1.62
N SER A 73 24.12 -5.93 1.18
CA SER A 73 25.06 -6.89 1.73
C SER A 73 26.39 -6.54 1.10
N ASP A 74 27.10 -5.58 1.70
CA ASP A 74 28.53 -5.39 1.45
C ASP A 74 29.24 -6.62 2.03
N SER A 75 29.19 -7.74 1.30
CA SER A 75 30.11 -8.85 1.53
C SER A 75 31.48 -8.33 1.17
N LYS A 76 32.22 -8.02 2.24
CA LYS A 76 33.64 -7.72 2.25
C LYS A 76 34.36 -8.58 1.21
N ALA A 77 35.14 -7.90 0.38
CA ALA A 77 36.33 -8.45 -0.21
C ALA A 77 37.11 -9.25 0.85
N SER A 78 37.37 -10.52 0.58
CA SER A 78 38.41 -11.30 1.23
C SER A 78 39.08 -12.18 0.22
#